data_AF-A0A950STD1-F1
#
_entry.id   AF-A0A950STD1-F1
#
_cell.length_a   1.000
_cell.length_b   1.000
_cell.length_c   1.000
_cell.angle_alpha   90.00
_cell.angle_beta   90.00
_cell.angle_gamma   90.00
#
_symmetry.space_group_name_H-M   'P 1'
#
loop_
_entity.id
_entity.type
_entity.pdbx_description
1 polymer ?
#
loop_
_entity_poly.entity_id
_entity_poly.type
_entity_poly.pdbx_seq_one_letter_code
_entity_poly.pdbx_strand_id
1 'polypeptide(L)' 'MPAYFVVELEITNQEAMEPYRAAVPATIAQYGGRFLTRGGATELIEGGPE' A
#
# COMPACT_ATOMS: atom_id res chain seq x y z
N MET A 1 -18.77 -10.69 -5.91
CA MET A 1 -18.20 -10.34 -4.59
C MET A 1 -16.87 -9.63 -4.83
N PRO A 2 -16.50 -8.58 -4.07
CA PRO A 2 -15.20 -7.92 -4.22
C PRO A 2 -14.07 -8.76 -3.61
N ALA A 3 -12.85 -8.61 -4.13
CA ALA A 3 -11.62 -9.07 -3.50
C ALA A 3 -10.88 -7.89 -2.86
N TYR A 4 -10.24 -8.12 -1.72
CA TYR A 4 -9.44 -7.11 -1.02
C TYR A 4 -7.97 -7.46 -1.16
N PHE A 5 -7.17 -6.49 -1.62
CA PHE A 5 -5.72 -6.60 -1.68
C PHE A 5 -5.13 -5.72 -0.57
N VAL A 6 -4.51 -6.37 0.41
CA VAL A 6 -3.91 -5.73 1.58
C VAL A 6 -2.40 -5.93 1.51
N VAL A 7 -1.65 -4.84 1.68
CA VAL A 7 -0.19 -4.85 1.63
C VAL A 7 0.32 -4.19 2.90
N GLU A 8 1.09 -4.96 3.66
CA GLU A 8 2.01 -4.45 4.66
C GLU A 8 3.38 -4.32 4.00
N LEU A 9 4.05 -3.19 4.21
CA LEU A 9 5.32 -2.91 3.54
C LEU A 9 6.28 -2.20 4.48
N GLU A 10 7.53 -2.61 4.39
CA GLU A 10 8.68 -1.90 4.95
C GLU A 10 9.35 -1.12 3.81
N ILE A 11 9.50 0.19 3.98
CA ILE A 11 10.19 1.02 2.99
C ILE A 11 11.69 1.02 3.33
N THR A 12 12.46 0.20 2.63
CA THR A 12 13.92 0.11 2.82
C THR A 12 14.70 1.13 1.99
N ASN A 13 14.07 1.72 0.96
CA ASN A 13 14.64 2.80 0.15
C ASN A 13 13.57 3.82 -0.22
N GLN A 14 13.64 5.00 0.40
CA GLN A 14 12.67 6.06 0.22
C GLN A 14 12.71 6.66 -1.20
N GLU A 15 13.90 6.84 -1.78
CA GLU A 15 14.07 7.45 -3.10
C GLU A 15 13.48 6.57 -4.21
N ALA A 16 13.68 5.26 -4.11
CA ALA A 16 13.12 4.30 -5.06
C ALA A 16 11.58 4.13 -4.90
N MET A 17 11.06 4.37 -3.69
CA MET A 17 9.63 4.23 -3.42
C MET A 17 8.79 5.28 -4.14
N GLU A 18 9.28 6.50 -4.29
CA GLU A 18 8.53 7.58 -4.95
C GLU A 18 8.13 7.29 -6.41
N PRO A 19 9.06 6.93 -7.32
CA PRO A 19 8.69 6.60 -8.69
C PRO A 19 7.78 5.35 -8.78
N TYR A 20 8.00 4.35 -7.91
CA TYR A 20 7.09 3.20 -7.81
C TYR A 20 5.68 3.64 -7.39
N ARG A 21 5.58 4.48 -6.35
CA ARG A 21 4.32 5.00 -5.82
C ARG A 21 3.56 5.81 -6.87
N ALA A 22 4.25 6.54 -7.73
CA ALA A 22 3.64 7.28 -8.84
C ALA A 22 3.06 6.36 -9.93
N ALA A 23 3.71 5.24 -10.23
CA ALA A 23 3.29 4.32 -11.30
C ALA A 23 2.10 3.40 -10.92
N VAL A 24 2.02 2.97 -9.66
CA VAL A 24 1.03 1.99 -9.17
C VAL A 24 -0.45 2.34 -9.44
N PRO A 25 -0.92 3.59 -9.30
CA PRO A 25 -2.35 3.89 -9.52
C PRO A 25 -2.87 3.49 -10.91
N ALA A 26 -2.03 3.60 -11.95
CA ALA A 26 -2.40 3.23 -13.31
C ALA A 26 -2.65 1.72 -13.45
N THR A 27 -1.82 0.89 -12.81
CA THR A 27 -1.97 -0.57 -12.84
C THR A 27 -3.21 -1.01 -12.08
N ILE A 28 -3.53 -0.35 -10.96
CA ILE A 28 -4.75 -0.65 -10.18
C ILE A 28 -6.00 -0.33 -11.01
N ALA A 29 -6.04 0.86 -11.62
CA ALA A 29 -7.18 1.30 -12.43
C ALA A 29 -7.40 0.41 -13.67
N GLN A 30 -6.32 -0.07 -14.29
CA GLN A 30 -6.38 -0.98 -15.45
C GLN A 30 -7.23 -2.24 -15.18
N TYR A 31 -7.22 -2.76 -13.96
CA TYR A 31 -7.97 -3.97 -13.58
C TYR A 31 -9.25 -3.65 -12.80
N GLY A 32 -9.74 -2.40 -12.86
CA GLY A 32 -10.96 -1.97 -12.16
C GLY A 32 -10.81 -1.84 -10.65
N GLY A 33 -9.57 -1.79 -10.15
CA GLY A 33 -9.28 -1.61 -8.74
C GLY A 33 -9.42 -0.15 -8.30
N ARG A 34 -9.52 0.05 -7.00
CA ARG A 34 -9.51 1.37 -6.35
C ARG A 34 -8.88 1.29 -4.98
N PHE A 35 -8.23 2.37 -4.54
CA PHE A 35 -7.77 2.48 -3.15
C PHE A 35 -8.97 2.70 -2.23
N LEU A 36 -9.00 1.96 -1.11
CA LEU A 36 -9.85 2.26 0.04
C LEU A 36 -9.08 3.10 1.07
N THR A 37 -7.79 2.80 1.24
CA THR A 37 -6.81 3.57 2.02
C THR A 37 -5.44 3.43 1.37
N ARG A 38 -4.52 4.33 1.68
CA ARG A 38 -3.14 4.31 1.17
C ARG A 38 -2.20 5.09 2.08
N GLY A 39 -1.36 4.38 2.84
CA GLY A 39 -0.24 4.97 3.58
C GLY A 39 -0.62 6.06 4.59
N GLY A 40 -1.80 5.93 5.22
CA GLY A 40 -2.22 6.84 6.30
C GLY A 40 -1.45 6.57 7.60
N ALA A 41 -1.68 7.42 8.61
CA ALA A 41 -1.17 7.17 9.95
C ALA A 41 -1.67 5.81 10.47
N THR A 42 -0.79 5.05 11.11
CA THR A 42 -1.09 3.73 11.67
C THR A 42 -0.65 3.68 13.14
N GLU A 43 -1.38 2.89 13.93
CA GLU A 43 -1.10 2.66 15.35
C GLU A 43 -1.06 1.14 15.57
N LEU A 44 -0.01 0.65 16.24
CA LEU A 44 0.10 -0.75 16.62
C LEU A 44 -0.83 -1.00 17.82
N ILE A 45 -1.87 -1.81 17.61
CA ILE A 45 -2.82 -2.16 18.68
C ILE A 45 -2.31 -3.38 19.47
N GLU A 46 -1.89 -4.44 18.78
CA GLU A 46 -1.37 -5.69 19.36
C GLU A 46 -0.35 -6.36 18.41
N GLY A 47 0.49 -7.28 18.91
CA GLY A 47 1.35 -8.14 18.08
C GLY A 47 2.65 -7.52 17.54
N GLY A 48 3.25 -6.57 18.27
CA GLY A 48 4.52 -5.95 17.90
C GLY A 48 5.73 -6.88 17.87
N PRO A 49 6.88 -6.40 17.39
CA PRO A 49 8.12 -7.17 17.39
C PRO A 49 8.54 -7.54 18.83
N GLU A 50 9.05 -8.76 19.00
CA GLU A 50 9.68 -9.23 20.26
C GLU A 50 10.93 -8.41 20.63
#